data_AF-A0A1E3W905-F1
#
_entry.id   AF-A0A1E3W905-F1
#
_cell.length_a   1.000
_cell.length_b   1.000
_cell.length_c   1.000
_cell.angle_alpha   90.00
_cell.angle_beta   90.00
_cell.angle_gamma   90.00
#
_symmetry.space_group_name_H-M   'P 1'
#
loop_
_entity.id
_entity.type
_entity.pdbx_description
1 polymer ?
#
loop_
_entity_poly.entity_id
_entity_poly.type
_entity_poly.pdbx_seq_one_letter_code
_entity_poly.pdbx_strand_id
1 'polypeptide(L)'
;MAELKEFIHDLNEDEQVSLVALAWIGRGSFSADELEEALETARSERTNRTEDYLIGMPLLPDYLEEGLDALGYSVEDAEDDAMGD
;
A
#
# COMPACT_ATOMS: atom_id res chain seq x y z
N MET A 1 -16.51 4.32 -2.91
CA MET A 1 -15.83 3.04 -3.16
C MET A 1 -15.48 2.83 -4.63
N ALA A 2 -16.34 3.20 -5.60
CA ALA A 2 -15.98 3.12 -7.02
C ALA A 2 -14.75 3.97 -7.40
N GLU A 3 -14.65 5.20 -6.86
CA GLU A 3 -13.51 6.10 -7.15
C GLU A 3 -12.16 5.55 -6.65
N LEU A 4 -12.08 5.03 -5.42
CA LEU A 4 -10.84 4.42 -4.92
C LEU A 4 -10.45 3.18 -5.72
N LYS A 5 -11.44 2.40 -6.19
CA LYS A 5 -11.21 1.24 -7.04
C LYS A 5 -10.60 1.63 -8.38
N GLU A 6 -11.20 2.61 -9.03
CA GLU A 6 -10.75 3.14 -10.32
C GLU A 6 -9.36 3.76 -10.19
N PHE A 7 -9.13 4.52 -9.10
CA PHE A 7 -7.81 5.06 -8.79
C PHE A 7 -6.74 3.97 -8.67
N ILE A 8 -6.97 2.92 -7.88
CA ILE A 8 -6.01 1.81 -7.72
C ILE A 8 -5.81 1.06 -9.05
N HIS A 9 -6.87 0.89 -9.84
CA HIS A 9 -6.79 0.25 -11.15
C HIS A 9 -5.90 1.03 -12.12
N ASP A 10 -5.93 2.36 -12.07
CA ASP A 10 -5.19 3.24 -12.97
C ASP A 10 -3.70 3.41 -12.59
N LEU A 11 -3.31 2.95 -11.39
CA LEU A 11 -1.91 2.85 -10.99
C LEU A 11 -1.15 1.85 -11.88
N ASN A 12 0.13 2.13 -12.09
CA ASN A 12 0.99 1.19 -12.77
C ASN A 12 1.24 -0.07 -11.92
N GLU A 13 1.79 -1.10 -12.55
CA GLU A 13 2.02 -2.40 -11.91
C GLU A 13 2.88 -2.30 -10.63
N ASP A 14 3.93 -1.49 -10.65
CA ASP A 14 4.85 -1.36 -9.53
C ASP A 14 4.19 -0.60 -8.37
N GLU A 15 3.36 0.40 -8.68
CA GLU A 15 2.56 1.14 -7.69
C GLU A 15 1.51 0.24 -7.03
N GLN A 16 0.81 -0.59 -7.81
CA GLN A 16 -0.14 -1.57 -7.26
C GLN A 16 0.55 -2.60 -6.36
N VAL A 17 1.71 -3.12 -6.79
CA VAL A 17 2.54 -4.03 -5.98
C VAL A 17 2.95 -3.36 -4.68
N SER A 18 3.38 -2.10 -4.73
CA SER A 18 3.79 -1.33 -3.56
C SER A 18 2.64 -1.16 -2.56
N LEU A 19 1.41 -0.88 -3.04
CA LEU A 19 0.24 -0.78 -2.16
C LEU A 19 -0.10 -2.10 -1.46
N VAL A 20 0.06 -3.23 -2.15
CA VAL A 20 -0.14 -4.56 -1.55
C VAL A 20 0.91 -4.84 -0.49
N ALA A 21 2.19 -4.62 -0.80
CA ALA A 21 3.28 -4.81 0.14
C ALA A 21 3.12 -3.92 1.39
N LEU A 22 2.76 -2.65 1.19
CA LEU A 22 2.49 -1.70 2.26
C LEU A 22 1.36 -2.19 3.18
N ALA A 23 0.23 -2.61 2.60
CA ALA A 23 -0.89 -3.15 3.36
C ALA A 23 -0.52 -4.44 4.13
N TRP A 24 0.36 -5.28 3.57
CA TRP A 24 0.85 -6.47 4.26
C TRP A 24 1.78 -6.16 5.43
N ILE A 25 2.59 -5.10 5.32
CA ILE A 25 3.44 -4.62 6.41
C ILE A 25 2.56 -4.09 7.55
N GLY A 26 1.62 -3.19 7.28
CA GLY A 26 0.73 -2.68 8.34
C GLY A 26 -0.22 -3.73 8.93
N ARG A 27 -0.53 -4.80 8.18
CA ARG A 27 -1.23 -5.98 8.71
C ARG A 27 -0.35 -6.89 9.56
N GLY A 28 0.98 -6.72 9.53
CA GLY A 28 1.97 -7.55 10.22
C GLY A 28 2.22 -8.90 9.56
N SER A 29 1.97 -9.03 8.25
CA SER A 29 2.35 -10.21 7.46
C SER A 29 3.84 -10.21 7.08
N PHE A 30 4.42 -9.01 6.96
CA PHE A 30 5.84 -8.74 6.84
C PHE A 30 6.21 -7.62 7.81
N SER A 31 7.48 -7.53 8.20
CA SER A 31 8.03 -6.37 8.91
C SER A 31 8.58 -5.33 7.92
N ALA A 32 8.86 -4.12 8.41
CA ALA A 32 9.45 -3.05 7.60
C ALA A 32 10.82 -3.43 7.00
N ASP A 33 11.64 -4.19 7.75
CA ASP A 33 12.93 -4.69 7.28
C ASP A 33 12.81 -5.75 6.16
N GLU A 34 11.61 -6.32 5.97
CA GLU A 34 11.28 -7.33 4.95
C GLU A 34 10.60 -6.71 3.72
N LEU A 35 10.68 -5.39 3.52
CA LEU A 35 10.01 -4.69 2.41
C LEU A 35 10.33 -5.28 1.04
N GLU A 36 11.60 -5.63 0.77
CA GLU A 36 11.99 -6.20 -0.52
C GLU A 36 11.31 -7.54 -0.78
N GLU A 37 11.24 -8.42 0.24
CA GLU A 37 10.54 -9.71 0.17
C GLU A 37 9.03 -9.52 0.01
N ALA A 38 8.45 -8.54 0.71
CA ALA A 38 7.04 -8.20 0.56
C ALA A 38 6.70 -7.73 -0.86
N LEU A 39 7.57 -6.92 -1.48
CA LEU A 39 7.43 -6.47 -2.87
C LEU A 39 7.57 -7.61 -3.88
N GLU A 40 8.56 -8.48 -3.71
CA GLU A 40 8.74 -9.66 -4.56
C GLU A 40 7.54 -10.61 -4.46
N THR A 41 7.06 -10.85 -3.24
CA THR A 41 5.88 -11.69 -2.99
C THR A 41 4.64 -11.06 -3.60
N ALA A 42 4.41 -9.77 -3.38
CA ALA A 42 3.26 -9.05 -3.95
C ALA A 42 3.28 -9.08 -5.48
N ARG A 43 4.46 -8.92 -6.10
CA ARG A 43 4.62 -9.04 -7.56
C ARG A 43 4.31 -10.45 -8.06
N SER A 44 4.75 -11.49 -7.35
CA SER A 44 4.50 -12.89 -7.70
C SER A 44 3.05 -13.31 -7.51
N GLU A 45 2.37 -12.80 -6.48
CA GLU A 45 0.97 -13.13 -6.18
C GLU A 45 -0.04 -12.25 -6.94
N ARG A 46 0.44 -11.20 -7.60
CA ARG A 46 -0.41 -10.27 -8.34
C ARG A 46 -1.25 -11.00 -9.38
N THR A 47 -2.53 -10.65 -9.40
CA THR A 47 -3.47 -11.05 -10.45
C THR A 47 -4.02 -9.80 -11.15
N ASN A 48 -4.78 -9.95 -12.23
CA ASN A 48 -5.36 -8.83 -12.99
C ASN A 48 -6.43 -8.01 -12.20
N ARG A 49 -6.53 -8.15 -10.87
CA ARG A 49 -7.57 -7.55 -10.02
C ARG A 49 -7.04 -7.13 -8.65
N THR A 50 -5.89 -6.45 -8.62
CA THR A 50 -5.28 -5.96 -7.37
C THR A 50 -6.21 -5.02 -6.60
N GLU A 51 -6.97 -4.19 -7.32
CA GLU A 51 -7.94 -3.27 -6.77
C GLU A 51 -9.09 -3.97 -6.03
N ASP A 52 -9.57 -5.11 -6.55
CA ASP A 52 -10.59 -5.93 -5.87
C ASP A 52 -10.04 -6.57 -4.60
N TYR A 53 -8.77 -7.00 -4.65
CA TYR A 53 -8.08 -7.59 -3.50
C TYR A 53 -7.91 -6.59 -2.36
N LEU A 54 -7.38 -5.39 -2.66
CA LEU A 54 -7.16 -4.33 -1.67
C LEU A 54 -8.49 -3.85 -1.07
N ILE A 55 -9.50 -3.54 -1.89
CA ILE A 55 -10.82 -3.09 -1.40
C ILE A 55 -11.54 -4.18 -0.61
N GLY A 56 -11.22 -5.45 -0.85
CA GLY A 56 -11.70 -6.57 -0.07
C GLY A 56 -11.15 -6.62 1.36
N MET A 57 -10.09 -5.87 1.68
CA MET A 57 -9.53 -5.82 3.03
C MET A 57 -10.35 -4.88 3.93
N PRO A 58 -11.02 -5.38 4.99
CA PRO A 58 -11.91 -4.57 5.81
C PRO A 58 -11.23 -3.38 6.51
N LEU A 59 -9.94 -3.52 6.85
CA LEU A 59 -9.13 -2.52 7.55
C LEU A 59 -8.01 -1.99 6.63
N LEU A 60 -8.28 -1.91 5.31
CA LEU A 60 -7.28 -1.39 4.37
C LEU A 60 -6.72 -0.02 4.80
N PRO A 61 -7.53 0.98 5.21
CA PRO A 61 -7.00 2.28 5.59
C PRO A 61 -6.02 2.18 6.77
N ASP A 62 -6.38 1.44 7.81
CA ASP A 62 -5.52 1.24 8.99
C ASP A 62 -4.22 0.51 8.60
N TYR A 63 -4.29 -0.49 7.72
CA TYR A 63 -3.09 -1.21 7.26
C TYR A 63 -2.16 -0.34 6.40
N LEU A 64 -2.70 0.61 5.63
CA LEU A 64 -1.86 1.54 4.87
C LEU A 64 -1.19 2.55 5.80
N GLU A 65 -1.91 3.06 6.79
CA GLU A 65 -1.38 3.97 7.82
C GLU A 65 -0.26 3.29 8.63
N GLU A 66 -0.54 2.14 9.23
CA GLU A 66 0.46 1.37 10.00
C GLU A 66 1.65 0.92 9.14
N GLY A 67 1.43 0.65 7.85
CA GLY A 67 2.49 0.32 6.90
C GLY A 67 3.43 1.51 6.64
N LEU A 68 2.87 2.71 6.48
CA LEU A 68 3.65 3.94 6.29
C LEU A 68 4.46 4.27 7.55
N ASP A 69 3.81 4.21 8.72
CA ASP A 69 4.46 4.43 10.01
C ASP A 69 5.61 3.44 10.25
N ALA A 70 5.39 2.16 9.93
CA ALA A 70 6.43 1.12 10.05
C ALA A 70 7.65 1.39 9.13
N LEU A 71 7.42 1.99 7.95
CA LEU A 71 8.49 2.40 7.02
C LEU A 71 9.11 3.76 7.40
N GLY A 72 8.64 4.40 8.47
CA GLY A 72 9.15 5.68 8.95
C GLY A 72 8.59 6.90 8.21
N TYR A 73 7.49 6.74 7.47
CA TYR A 73 6.75 7.86 6.89
C TYR A 73 5.65 8.26 7.86
N SER A 74 5.79 9.41 8.53
CA SER A 74 4.65 9.97 9.27
C SER A 74 3.73 10.72 8.30
N VAL A 75 2.42 10.63 8.51
CA VAL A 75 1.43 11.44 7.75
C VAL A 75 1.72 12.94 7.89
N GLU A 76 2.33 13.35 9.01
CA GLU A 76 2.76 14.74 9.27
C GLU A 76 3.90 15.20 8.34
N ASP A 77 4.82 14.31 7.95
CA ASP A 77 5.90 14.62 7.00
C ASP A 77 5.37 14.72 5.55
N ALA A 78 4.34 13.95 5.20
CA ALA A 78 3.73 13.97 3.87
C ALA A 78 2.89 15.25 3.60
N GLU A 79 2.35 15.89 4.64
CA GLU A 79 1.66 17.17 4.53
C GLU A 79 2.63 18.35 4.26
N ASP A 80 3.86 18.28 4.77
CA ASP A 80 4.90 19.32 4.58
C ASP A 80 5.40 19.36 3.12
N ASP A 81 5.53 18.20 2.47
CA ASP A 81 5.87 18.10 1.03
C ASP A 81 4.70 18.55 0.12
N ALA A 82 3.45 18.38 0.55
CA ALA A 82 2.26 18.83 -0.20
C ALA A 82 1.99 20.34 -0.04
N MET A 83 2.54 20.98 1.00
CA MET A 83 2.49 22.42 1.27
C MET A 83 3.83 23.14 1.00
N GLY A 84 4.61 22.67 0.02
CA GLY A 84 5.76 23.43 -0.47
C GLY A 84 5.34 24.76 -1.12
N ASP A 85 5.39 25.84 -0.35
CA ASP A 85 5.38 27.26 -0.78
C ASP A 85 6.65 27.62 -1.60
#